data_AF-A0A4Q1JI57-F1
#
_entry.id   AF-A0A4Q1JI57-F1
#
_cell.length_a   1.000
_cell.length_b   1.000
_cell.length_c   1.000
_cell.angle_alpha   90.00
_cell.angle_beta   90.00
_cell.angle_gamma   90.00
#
_symmetry.space_group_name_H-M   'P 1'
#
loop_
_entity.id
_entity.type
_entity.pdbx_description
1 polymer ?
#
loop_
_entity_poly.entity_id
_entity_poly.type
_entity_poly.pdbx_seq_one_letter_code
_entity_poly.pdbx_strand_id
1 'polypeptide(L)'
;MTKLKINLLLIACMSFCLLSACKRVEKKQTQTKEIIRVGVFDKNGDSPWCITDAIEALRIDPNIKAEVVRASQIMSGELDSFDAIVFPGGSGRGETQSLGETGMEKLVKMVKDNGKAVVGICAGAYIMTETPDYPSLALNGCEAIDIEHDHRGHGLAKFSLTKEGKEIFPELKDRKLSFCQYYEGPVLVPAQSNAKFMELATMLSDVHTVEGTPANMTNNRPFVVAAEVGKGRVASFVGHPECTPGMRWMLPRMVRWTCNKELIAYPENVVRPDIFKNEIIYTDDINDLQTQYHKQLSGTRAEKLEGIEKVIELACWSSKKWIPGMLRDKDAAVRVKASWALVQLERTDAIPDLEAAVMTEKDKKTKTELKKNLKALKEILGSKN
;
A
#
# COMPACT_ATOMS: atom_id res chain seq x y z
N MET A 1 -76.99 -42.74 34.34
CA MET A 1 -77.24 -43.92 33.46
C MET A 1 -76.91 -43.43 32.04
N THR A 2 -75.97 -43.95 31.25
CA THR A 2 -75.50 -45.34 31.09
C THR A 2 -74.18 -45.32 30.26
N LYS A 3 -73.16 -46.03 30.76
CA LYS A 3 -72.10 -46.82 30.08
C LYS A 3 -71.50 -46.40 28.72
N LEU A 4 -70.22 -46.01 28.77
CA LEU A 4 -69.04 -46.73 28.25
C LEU A 4 -69.22 -47.65 27.02
N LYS A 5 -68.41 -47.43 25.96
CA LYS A 5 -67.67 -48.51 25.25
C LYS A 5 -66.46 -47.95 24.48
N ILE A 6 -65.36 -48.66 24.64
CA ILE A 6 -64.00 -48.43 24.14
C ILE A 6 -63.68 -49.55 23.12
N ASN A 7 -62.77 -49.26 22.17
CA ASN A 7 -62.05 -50.14 21.23
C ASN A 7 -62.84 -50.60 19.98
N LEU A 8 -62.29 -50.70 18.76
CA LEU A 8 -60.91 -50.90 18.31
C LEU A 8 -60.81 -50.63 16.78
N LEU A 9 -59.57 -50.39 16.31
CA LEU A 9 -59.00 -50.78 15.02
C LEU A 9 -58.90 -49.77 13.84
N LEU A 10 -57.62 -49.48 13.55
CA LEU A 10 -56.98 -48.93 12.35
C LEU A 10 -57.67 -49.24 11.01
N ILE A 11 -57.69 -48.23 10.12
CA ILE A 11 -57.30 -48.21 8.68
C ILE A 11 -57.26 -46.71 8.31
N ALA A 12 -56.10 -46.06 8.36
CA ALA A 12 -55.19 -45.81 7.22
C ALA A 12 -55.80 -44.97 6.07
N CYS A 13 -55.06 -43.90 5.70
CA CYS A 13 -55.14 -43.10 4.48
C CYS A 13 -56.16 -41.93 4.43
N MET A 14 -55.77 -40.77 4.95
CA MET A 14 -55.68 -39.50 4.17
C MET A 14 -55.21 -38.36 5.09
N SER A 15 -53.91 -38.29 5.35
CA SER A 15 -53.29 -37.06 5.87
C SER A 15 -52.83 -36.26 4.65
N PHE A 16 -53.75 -35.46 4.10
CA PHE A 16 -53.44 -34.54 3.02
C PHE A 16 -52.50 -33.45 3.54
N CYS A 17 -51.33 -33.35 2.92
CA CYS A 17 -50.27 -32.42 3.21
C CYS A 17 -50.76 -30.97 3.25
N LEU A 18 -50.58 -30.30 4.39
CA LEU A 18 -50.45 -28.85 4.48
C LEU A 18 -49.14 -28.53 5.22
N LEU A 19 -48.02 -28.90 4.61
CA LEU A 19 -46.76 -28.23 4.85
C LEU A 19 -46.80 -26.93 4.05
N SER A 20 -47.28 -25.86 4.70
CA SER A 20 -47.05 -24.49 4.24
C SER A 20 -45.55 -24.26 4.17
N ALA A 21 -44.99 -24.43 2.97
CA ALA A 21 -43.65 -24.01 2.64
C ALA A 21 -43.60 -22.48 2.73
N CYS A 22 -43.33 -21.96 3.92
CA CYS A 22 -42.74 -20.63 4.07
C CYS A 22 -41.37 -20.67 3.39
N LYS A 23 -41.35 -20.44 2.07
CA LYS A 23 -40.15 -20.02 1.37
C LYS A 23 -39.74 -18.69 1.99
N ARG A 24 -38.86 -18.77 2.99
CA ARG A 24 -38.08 -17.63 3.47
C ARG A 24 -37.26 -17.20 2.26
N VAL A 25 -37.74 -16.18 1.55
CA VAL A 25 -36.94 -15.46 0.59
C VAL A 25 -35.83 -14.84 1.42
N GLU A 26 -34.68 -15.51 1.46
CA GLU A 26 -33.44 -14.85 1.83
C GLU A 26 -33.28 -13.71 0.84
N LYS A 27 -33.69 -12.52 1.28
CA LYS A 27 -33.20 -11.27 0.72
C LYS A 27 -31.69 -11.39 0.83
N LYS A 28 -31.02 -11.73 -0.28
CA LYS A 28 -29.61 -11.40 -0.46
C LYS A 28 -29.54 -9.92 -0.10
N GLN A 29 -29.05 -9.61 1.10
CA GLN A 29 -28.59 -8.28 1.39
C GLN A 29 -27.55 -8.03 0.33
N THR A 30 -27.91 -7.24 -0.68
CA THR A 30 -26.93 -6.50 -1.45
C THR A 30 -26.24 -5.64 -0.40
N GLN A 31 -25.16 -6.16 0.20
CA GLN A 31 -24.24 -5.35 0.99
C GLN A 31 -23.91 -4.19 0.07
N THR A 32 -24.44 -3.01 0.39
CA THR A 32 -23.88 -1.77 -0.12
C THR A 32 -22.42 -1.83 0.27
N LYS A 33 -21.54 -2.08 -0.70
CA LYS A 33 -20.09 -2.20 -0.46
C LYS A 33 -19.67 -0.95 0.30
N GLU A 34 -19.33 -1.12 1.57
CA GLU A 34 -19.01 -0.01 2.46
C GLU A 34 -17.73 0.65 1.93
N ILE A 35 -17.84 1.93 1.59
CA ILE A 35 -16.71 2.72 1.09
C ILE A 35 -15.85 3.11 2.27
N ILE A 36 -14.55 2.80 2.19
CA ILE A 36 -13.53 3.23 3.15
C ILE A 36 -12.97 4.56 2.65
N ARG A 37 -13.15 5.64 3.42
CA ARG A 37 -12.62 6.96 3.09
C ARG A 37 -11.25 7.14 3.73
N VAL A 38 -10.25 7.47 2.92
CA VAL A 38 -8.85 7.54 3.36
C VAL A 38 -8.28 8.90 3.02
N GLY A 39 -7.78 9.61 4.02
CA GLY A 39 -7.00 10.83 3.83
C GLY A 39 -5.52 10.49 3.75
N VAL A 40 -4.82 10.90 2.70
CA VAL A 40 -3.35 10.84 2.61
C VAL A 40 -2.79 12.20 3.00
N PHE A 41 -2.03 12.26 4.09
CA PHE A 41 -1.56 13.52 4.66
C PHE A 41 -0.56 14.22 3.73
N ASP A 42 -0.77 15.52 3.53
CA ASP A 42 0.08 16.39 2.72
C ASP A 42 0.59 17.57 3.56
N LYS A 43 1.90 17.60 3.77
CA LYS A 43 2.62 18.73 4.37
C LYS A 43 2.89 19.84 3.34
N ASN A 44 1.83 20.37 2.73
CA ASN A 44 1.88 21.49 1.79
C ASN A 44 2.70 21.24 0.50
N GLY A 45 2.66 20.03 -0.02
CA GLY A 45 3.30 19.60 -1.27
C GLY A 45 4.67 18.96 -1.06
N ASP A 46 5.09 18.71 0.18
CA ASP A 46 6.34 17.99 0.44
C ASP A 46 6.21 16.53 0.00
N SER A 47 7.26 16.00 -0.65
CA SER A 47 7.32 14.62 -1.16
C SER A 47 6.10 14.22 -2.02
N PRO A 48 5.77 15.00 -3.08
CA PRO A 48 4.53 14.84 -3.85
C PRO A 48 4.39 13.47 -4.52
N TRP A 49 5.53 12.82 -4.80
CA TRP A 49 5.57 11.49 -5.37
C TRP A 49 5.12 10.41 -4.37
N CYS A 50 5.52 10.50 -3.11
CA CYS A 50 5.10 9.55 -2.07
C CYS A 50 3.58 9.68 -1.84
N ILE A 51 3.05 10.91 -1.84
CA ILE A 51 1.61 11.18 -1.76
C ILE A 51 0.88 10.56 -2.95
N THR A 52 1.38 10.79 -4.16
CA THR A 52 0.78 10.24 -5.40
C THR A 52 0.82 8.69 -5.38
N ASP A 53 1.97 8.10 -5.04
CA ASP A 53 2.14 6.65 -5.00
C ASP A 53 1.20 6.02 -3.97
N ALA A 54 1.03 6.62 -2.79
CA ALA A 54 0.08 6.18 -1.76
C ALA A 54 -1.37 6.26 -2.24
N ILE A 55 -1.80 7.39 -2.83
CA ILE A 55 -3.16 7.54 -3.37
C ILE A 55 -3.44 6.48 -4.45
N GLU A 56 -2.51 6.31 -5.39
CA GLU A 56 -2.68 5.36 -6.48
C GLU A 56 -2.65 3.90 -5.99
N ALA A 57 -1.82 3.58 -5.00
CA ALA A 57 -1.83 2.26 -4.37
C ALA A 57 -3.16 2.00 -3.63
N LEU A 58 -3.74 2.99 -2.97
CA LEU A 58 -5.04 2.87 -2.32
C LEU A 58 -6.18 2.61 -3.32
N ARG A 59 -6.10 3.19 -4.53
CA ARG A 59 -7.09 3.01 -5.61
C ARG A 59 -7.10 1.62 -6.24
N ILE A 60 -6.14 0.76 -5.90
CA ILE A 60 -6.17 -0.67 -6.24
C ILE A 60 -7.39 -1.35 -5.62
N ASP A 61 -7.84 -0.91 -4.43
CA ASP A 61 -9.06 -1.45 -3.82
C ASP A 61 -10.30 -0.74 -4.39
N PRO A 62 -11.31 -1.49 -4.88
CA PRO A 62 -12.52 -0.91 -5.47
C PRO A 62 -13.37 -0.09 -4.49
N ASN A 63 -13.19 -0.31 -3.18
CA ASN A 63 -14.01 0.28 -2.13
C ASN A 63 -13.24 1.31 -1.30
N ILE A 64 -11.99 1.62 -1.64
CA ILE A 64 -11.25 2.71 -1.00
C ILE A 64 -11.38 3.98 -1.84
N LYS A 65 -11.81 5.07 -1.21
CA LYS A 65 -11.73 6.42 -1.77
C LYS A 65 -10.64 7.18 -1.05
N ALA A 66 -9.54 7.42 -1.75
CA ALA A 66 -8.39 8.15 -1.24
C ALA A 66 -8.35 9.58 -1.79
N GLU A 67 -8.11 10.54 -0.90
CA GLU A 67 -7.88 11.93 -1.25
C GLU A 67 -6.77 12.55 -0.38
N VAL A 68 -6.21 13.66 -0.84
CA VAL A 68 -5.22 14.41 -0.07
C VAL A 68 -5.92 15.12 1.09
N VAL A 69 -5.32 15.06 2.29
CA VAL A 69 -5.77 15.81 3.46
C VAL A 69 -4.63 16.65 4.04
N ARG A 70 -4.95 17.84 4.53
CA ARG A 70 -3.97 18.76 5.14
C ARG A 70 -4.24 18.99 6.62
N ALA A 71 -3.25 19.55 7.31
CA ALA A 71 -3.38 19.93 8.71
C ALA A 71 -4.60 20.84 8.97
N SER A 72 -4.91 21.78 8.06
CA SER A 72 -6.08 22.65 8.18
C SER A 72 -7.40 21.88 8.25
N GLN A 73 -7.56 20.81 7.47
CA GLN A 73 -8.75 19.94 7.45
C GLN A 73 -8.81 19.06 8.70
N ILE A 74 -7.65 18.57 9.16
CA ILE A 74 -7.55 17.85 10.43
C ILE A 74 -8.01 18.76 11.60
N MET A 75 -7.61 20.03 11.55
CA MET A 75 -7.94 21.01 12.58
C MET A 75 -9.40 21.47 12.52
N SER A 76 -9.98 21.62 11.32
CA SER A 76 -11.37 22.08 11.10
C SER A 76 -12.44 21.04 11.47
N GLY A 77 -12.05 19.80 11.83
CA GLY A 77 -12.96 18.73 12.21
C GLY A 77 -13.39 17.82 11.06
N GLU A 78 -12.75 17.94 9.89
CA GLU A 78 -13.05 17.06 8.74
C GLU A 78 -12.54 15.62 8.93
N LEU A 79 -11.75 15.34 9.99
CA LEU A 79 -11.36 13.99 10.41
C LEU A 79 -12.55 13.02 10.55
N ASP A 80 -13.73 13.54 10.90
CA ASP A 80 -14.93 12.71 11.05
C ASP A 80 -15.39 12.08 9.74
N SER A 81 -15.01 12.66 8.59
CA SER A 81 -15.32 12.17 7.26
C SER A 81 -14.42 11.04 6.76
N PHE A 82 -13.29 10.78 7.43
CA PHE A 82 -12.32 9.74 7.06
C PHE A 82 -12.42 8.53 7.98
N ASP A 83 -12.23 7.33 7.47
CA ASP A 83 -12.08 6.08 8.25
C ASP A 83 -10.62 5.80 8.61
N ALA A 84 -9.69 6.30 7.77
CA ALA A 84 -8.25 6.18 7.98
C ALA A 84 -7.50 7.44 7.55
N ILE A 85 -6.39 7.72 8.22
CA ILE A 85 -5.36 8.64 7.75
C ILE A 85 -4.09 7.85 7.41
N VAL A 86 -3.50 8.12 6.25
CA VAL A 86 -2.20 7.57 5.84
C VAL A 86 -1.18 8.69 5.88
N PHE A 87 -0.10 8.50 6.64
CA PHE A 87 1.11 9.31 6.55
C PHE A 87 2.07 8.65 5.55
N PRO A 88 2.30 9.26 4.37
CA PRO A 88 3.22 8.72 3.38
C PRO A 88 4.69 8.91 3.82
N GLY A 89 5.63 8.51 2.97
CA GLY A 89 7.02 8.93 3.13
C GLY A 89 7.20 10.43 2.92
N GLY A 90 8.27 10.98 3.51
CA GLY A 90 8.51 12.41 3.57
C GLY A 90 9.44 12.77 4.71
N SER A 91 9.02 13.69 5.58
CA SER A 91 9.81 14.15 6.72
C SER A 91 8.96 14.08 7.98
N GLY A 92 9.19 13.06 8.83
CA GLY A 92 8.32 12.80 9.98
C GLY A 92 8.28 13.97 10.98
N ARG A 93 9.43 14.61 11.24
CA ARG A 93 9.50 15.85 12.06
C ARG A 93 8.77 17.01 11.38
N GLY A 94 8.95 17.18 10.07
CA GLY A 94 8.25 18.23 9.34
C GLY A 94 6.74 18.04 9.34
N GLU A 95 6.27 16.81 9.13
CA GLU A 95 4.85 16.46 9.07
C GLU A 95 4.16 16.70 10.41
N THR A 96 4.78 16.25 11.50
CA THR A 96 4.30 16.51 12.86
C THR A 96 4.35 17.99 13.24
N GLN A 97 5.40 18.73 12.82
CA GLN A 97 5.46 20.18 12.99
C GLN A 97 4.34 20.91 12.24
N SER A 98 4.04 20.50 11.00
CA SER A 98 2.96 21.10 10.22
C SER A 98 1.58 20.78 10.81
N LEU A 99 1.45 19.64 11.47
CA LEU A 99 0.22 19.25 12.14
C LEU A 99 0.04 19.98 13.49
N GLY A 100 1.15 20.23 14.19
CA GLY A 100 1.18 20.79 15.54
C GLY A 100 0.68 19.82 16.60
N GLU A 101 0.93 20.15 17.87
CA GLU A 101 0.58 19.30 19.02
C GLU A 101 -0.92 19.00 19.07
N THR A 102 -1.78 20.01 18.88
CA THR A 102 -3.23 19.82 18.89
C THR A 102 -3.72 18.92 17.74
N GLY A 103 -3.08 19.00 16.57
CA GLY A 103 -3.43 18.13 15.45
C GLY A 103 -3.02 16.67 15.72
N MET A 104 -1.84 16.47 16.32
CA MET A 104 -1.39 15.14 16.77
C MET A 104 -2.34 14.55 17.80
N GLU A 105 -2.74 15.32 18.82
CA GLU A 105 -3.72 14.88 19.82
C GLU A 105 -5.06 14.49 19.20
N LYS A 106 -5.54 15.23 18.19
CA LYS A 106 -6.77 14.89 17.47
C LYS A 106 -6.65 13.54 16.76
N LEU A 107 -5.51 13.23 16.14
CA LEU A 107 -5.28 11.93 15.51
C LEU A 107 -5.16 10.80 16.53
N VAL A 108 -4.49 11.03 17.66
CA VAL A 108 -4.42 10.05 18.75
C VAL A 108 -5.82 9.74 19.28
N LYS A 109 -6.67 10.75 19.50
CA LYS A 109 -8.08 10.58 19.90
C LYS A 109 -8.91 9.88 18.82
N MET A 110 -8.70 10.22 17.55
CA MET A 110 -9.36 9.56 16.42
C MET A 110 -9.11 8.04 16.43
N VAL A 111 -7.89 7.60 16.77
CA VAL A 111 -7.58 6.17 16.91
C VAL A 111 -8.15 5.62 18.22
N LYS A 112 -7.72 6.17 19.37
CA LYS A 112 -8.00 5.60 20.70
C LYS A 112 -9.48 5.64 21.06
N ASP A 113 -10.16 6.74 20.76
CA ASP A 113 -11.52 7.01 21.26
C ASP A 113 -12.59 6.72 20.21
N ASN A 114 -12.30 6.98 18.93
CA ASN A 114 -13.26 6.83 17.83
C ASN A 114 -13.08 5.54 17.03
N GLY A 115 -12.02 4.77 17.28
CA GLY A 115 -11.80 3.46 16.66
C GLY A 115 -11.42 3.54 15.18
N LYS A 116 -10.94 4.70 14.72
CA LYS A 116 -10.49 4.89 13.34
C LYS A 116 -9.02 4.49 13.17
N ALA A 117 -8.55 4.50 11.93
CA ALA A 117 -7.22 4.01 11.60
C ALA A 117 -6.19 5.11 11.31
N VAL A 118 -4.94 4.82 11.63
CA VAL A 118 -3.79 5.56 11.11
C VAL A 118 -2.75 4.56 10.58
N VAL A 119 -2.24 4.80 9.38
CA VAL A 119 -1.18 3.99 8.76
C VAL A 119 0.01 4.88 8.43
N GLY A 120 1.22 4.47 8.81
CA GLY A 120 2.46 5.21 8.53
C GLY A 120 3.36 4.47 7.54
N ILE A 121 3.99 5.19 6.62
CA ILE A 121 4.95 4.64 5.64
C ILE A 121 6.27 5.42 5.74
N CYS A 122 7.40 4.75 5.93
CA CYS A 122 8.72 5.37 6.04
C CYS A 122 8.74 6.51 7.08
N ALA A 123 8.78 7.78 6.67
CA ALA A 123 8.63 8.94 7.55
C ALA A 123 7.34 8.88 8.39
N GLY A 124 6.22 8.48 7.79
CA GLY A 124 4.99 8.21 8.50
C GLY A 124 5.12 7.09 9.53
N ALA A 125 6.01 6.12 9.36
CA ALA A 125 6.28 5.10 10.37
C ALA A 125 7.05 5.67 11.58
N TYR A 126 7.97 6.62 11.39
CA TYR A 126 8.58 7.36 12.51
C TYR A 126 7.54 8.13 13.32
N ILE A 127 6.54 8.73 12.65
CA ILE A 127 5.46 9.46 13.33
C ILE A 127 4.67 8.53 14.27
N MET A 128 4.64 7.22 14.02
CA MET A 128 3.87 6.28 14.82
C MET A 128 4.60 5.75 16.05
N THR A 129 5.92 5.96 16.17
CA THR A 129 6.74 5.38 17.23
C THR A 129 6.61 6.12 18.56
N GLU A 130 7.14 5.50 19.62
CA GLU A 130 7.31 6.04 20.97
C GLU A 130 8.77 6.44 21.22
N THR A 131 9.43 6.99 20.21
CA THR A 131 10.85 7.38 20.33
C THR A 131 11.01 8.58 21.26
N PRO A 132 11.90 8.51 22.28
CA PRO A 132 12.31 9.67 23.07
C PRO A 132 12.74 10.86 22.20
N ASP A 133 12.34 12.08 22.59
CA ASP A 133 12.71 13.35 21.92
C ASP A 133 12.35 13.44 20.42
N TYR A 134 11.42 12.60 19.96
CA TYR A 134 10.85 12.66 18.62
C TYR A 134 9.36 13.01 18.65
N PRO A 135 8.90 14.06 17.95
CA PRO A 135 7.48 14.39 17.86
C PRO A 135 6.75 13.26 17.13
N SER A 136 5.82 12.60 17.84
CA SER A 136 5.18 11.38 17.37
C SER A 136 3.78 11.22 17.96
N LEU A 137 3.00 10.31 17.38
CA LEU A 137 1.68 9.91 17.84
C LEU A 137 1.75 8.82 18.92
N ALA A 138 2.88 8.10 19.06
CA ALA A 138 3.06 7.05 20.06
C ALA A 138 1.95 5.97 20.01
N LEU A 139 1.78 5.34 18.84
CA LEU A 139 0.66 4.44 18.56
C LEU A 139 1.06 3.02 18.12
N ASN A 140 2.26 2.76 17.61
CA ASN A 140 2.58 1.44 17.07
C ASN A 140 3.27 0.48 18.05
N GLY A 141 3.59 0.91 19.27
CA GLY A 141 4.26 0.11 20.29
C GLY A 141 5.76 -0.15 20.05
N CYS A 142 6.35 0.54 19.08
CA CYS A 142 7.78 0.48 18.77
C CYS A 142 8.45 1.82 19.05
N GLU A 143 9.76 1.80 19.29
CA GLU A 143 10.63 2.97 19.19
C GLU A 143 11.57 2.80 17.98
N ALA A 144 11.88 3.92 17.32
CA ALA A 144 12.94 3.97 16.33
C ALA A 144 14.28 4.24 17.03
N ILE A 145 15.28 3.41 16.77
CA ILE A 145 16.66 3.59 17.25
C ILE A 145 17.55 4.16 16.14
N ASP A 146 18.74 4.63 16.51
CA ASP A 146 19.77 5.09 15.57
C ASP A 146 19.29 6.22 14.65
N ILE A 147 18.50 7.14 15.20
CA ILE A 147 17.88 8.25 14.47
C ILE A 147 18.93 9.25 14.00
N GLU A 148 20.05 9.35 14.71
CA GLU A 148 21.22 10.12 14.30
C GLU A 148 21.82 9.66 12.96
N HIS A 149 21.52 8.42 12.54
CA HIS A 149 21.93 7.83 11.28
C HIS A 149 20.71 7.40 10.43
N ASP A 150 19.61 8.15 10.48
CA ASP A 150 18.42 7.88 9.65
C ASP A 150 18.74 7.92 8.14
N HIS A 151 19.63 8.81 7.72
CA HIS A 151 20.26 8.82 6.40
C HIS A 151 21.29 7.70 6.20
N ARG A 152 20.89 6.44 6.43
CA ARG A 152 21.77 5.24 6.31
C ARG A 152 21.83 4.61 4.93
N GLY A 153 20.97 5.03 4.03
CA GLY A 153 20.95 4.55 2.65
C GLY A 153 19.66 3.86 2.25
N HIS A 154 19.70 3.29 1.05
CA HIS A 154 18.52 2.95 0.28
C HIS A 154 18.68 1.59 -0.40
N GLY A 155 17.57 1.03 -0.87
CA GLY A 155 17.62 -0.11 -1.75
C GLY A 155 16.31 -0.86 -1.86
N LEU A 156 16.30 -1.85 -2.74
CA LEU A 156 15.27 -2.86 -2.77
C LEU A 156 15.59 -3.93 -1.71
N ALA A 157 15.09 -3.71 -0.51
CA ALA A 157 15.32 -4.54 0.66
C ALA A 157 14.52 -5.85 0.60
N LYS A 158 15.08 -6.92 1.16
CA LYS A 158 14.44 -8.21 1.33
C LYS A 158 13.81 -8.32 2.72
N PHE A 159 12.62 -8.89 2.76
CA PHE A 159 11.88 -9.17 3.99
C PHE A 159 11.23 -10.55 3.92
N SER A 160 10.88 -11.10 5.08
CA SER A 160 10.05 -12.29 5.21
C SER A 160 8.81 -11.99 6.06
N LEU A 161 7.75 -12.75 5.84
CA LEU A 161 6.56 -12.67 6.69
C LEU A 161 6.76 -13.49 7.97
N THR A 162 6.32 -12.92 9.08
CA THR A 162 6.12 -13.66 10.34
C THR A 162 4.91 -14.59 10.22
N LYS A 163 4.59 -15.35 11.27
CA LYS A 163 3.39 -16.20 11.28
C LYS A 163 2.12 -15.35 11.10
N GLU A 164 2.01 -14.27 11.86
CA GLU A 164 0.92 -13.30 11.82
C GLU A 164 0.86 -12.62 10.44
N GLY A 165 2.03 -12.28 9.88
CA GLY A 165 2.14 -11.75 8.52
C GLY A 165 1.54 -12.65 7.46
N LYS A 166 1.75 -13.97 7.56
CA LYS A 166 1.20 -14.95 6.60
C LYS A 166 -0.32 -15.05 6.64
N GLU A 167 -0.93 -14.73 7.79
CA GLU A 167 -2.39 -14.68 7.92
C GLU A 167 -2.96 -13.42 7.24
N ILE A 168 -2.26 -12.29 7.33
CA ILE A 168 -2.67 -11.03 6.70
C ILE A 168 -2.34 -10.98 5.20
N PHE A 169 -1.22 -11.55 4.80
CA PHE A 169 -0.71 -11.54 3.42
C PHE A 169 -0.60 -12.97 2.85
N PRO A 170 -1.72 -13.72 2.72
CA PRO A 170 -1.69 -15.12 2.29
C PRO A 170 -1.07 -15.34 0.90
N GLU A 171 -1.09 -14.33 0.01
CA GLU A 171 -0.48 -14.38 -1.33
C GLU A 171 1.04 -14.45 -1.29
N LEU A 172 1.66 -14.07 -0.16
CA LEU A 172 3.10 -14.14 0.04
C LEU A 172 3.49 -15.28 1.01
N LYS A 173 2.53 -16.07 1.52
CA LYS A 173 2.76 -16.99 2.65
C LYS A 173 3.82 -18.07 2.40
N ASP A 174 3.90 -18.53 1.15
CA ASP A 174 4.80 -19.60 0.70
C ASP A 174 6.15 -19.07 0.23
N ARG A 175 6.31 -17.74 0.18
CA ARG A 175 7.57 -17.10 -0.19
C ARG A 175 8.52 -17.09 0.99
N LYS A 176 9.76 -17.50 0.76
CA LYS A 176 10.85 -17.34 1.75
C LYS A 176 11.28 -15.87 1.87
N LEU A 177 11.35 -15.18 0.73
CA LEU A 177 11.78 -13.80 0.63
C LEU A 177 10.82 -13.03 -0.29
N SER A 178 10.56 -11.78 0.08
CA SER A 178 9.89 -10.78 -0.74
C SER A 178 10.74 -9.51 -0.74
N PHE A 179 10.52 -8.63 -1.72
CA PHE A 179 11.35 -7.45 -1.93
C PHE A 179 10.50 -6.19 -1.96
N CYS A 180 10.95 -5.15 -1.27
CA CYS A 180 10.25 -3.88 -1.16
C CYS A 180 11.27 -2.75 -1.08
N GLN A 181 10.94 -1.60 -1.68
CA GLN A 181 11.78 -0.42 -1.59
C GLN A 181 11.95 0.01 -0.12
N TYR A 182 13.17 0.38 0.23
CA TYR A 182 13.54 0.94 1.52
C TYR A 182 14.33 2.23 1.25
N TYR A 183 13.93 3.30 1.93
CA TYR A 183 14.51 4.62 1.77
C TYR A 183 14.52 5.30 3.14
N GLU A 184 15.48 4.92 4.00
CA GLU A 184 15.67 5.57 5.31
C GLU A 184 14.48 5.38 6.28
N GLY A 185 13.76 4.27 6.17
CA GLY A 185 12.71 3.93 7.13
C GLY A 185 13.26 3.67 8.55
N PRO A 186 12.42 3.77 9.59
CA PRO A 186 12.87 3.61 10.96
C PRO A 186 13.38 2.20 11.28
N VAL A 187 14.47 2.14 12.05
CA VAL A 187 14.94 0.89 12.67
C VAL A 187 14.09 0.64 13.91
N LEU A 188 13.07 -0.21 13.80
CA LEU A 188 12.12 -0.44 14.88
C LEU A 188 12.63 -1.45 15.91
N VAL A 189 12.41 -1.15 17.19
CA VAL A 189 12.51 -2.10 18.31
C VAL A 189 11.30 -1.94 19.22
N PRO A 190 10.97 -2.91 20.09
CA PRO A 190 9.93 -2.72 21.09
C PRO A 190 10.19 -1.47 21.94
N ALA A 191 9.17 -0.64 22.12
CA ALA A 191 9.29 0.57 22.95
C ALA A 191 9.51 0.23 24.43
N GLN A 192 10.17 1.12 25.17
CA GLN A 192 10.35 0.98 26.63
C GLN A 192 9.03 0.84 27.40
N SER A 193 7.92 1.37 26.88
CA SER A 193 6.58 1.24 27.46
C SER A 193 6.06 -0.20 27.48
N ASN A 194 6.66 -1.10 26.68
CA ASN A 194 6.20 -2.45 26.42
C ASN A 194 4.77 -2.51 25.85
N ALA A 195 4.33 -1.46 25.15
CA ALA A 195 3.09 -1.48 24.39
C ALA A 195 3.12 -2.63 23.36
N LYS A 196 2.01 -3.37 23.27
CA LYS A 196 1.93 -4.56 22.43
C LYS A 196 1.76 -4.18 20.96
N PHE A 197 2.48 -4.88 20.10
CA PHE A 197 2.33 -4.82 18.66
C PHE A 197 2.47 -6.23 18.06
N MET A 198 2.03 -6.36 16.82
CA MET A 198 2.22 -7.53 15.96
C MET A 198 3.28 -7.18 14.92
N GLU A 199 4.37 -7.94 14.91
CA GLU A 199 5.30 -7.93 13.79
C GLU A 199 4.70 -8.77 12.67
N LEU A 200 4.42 -8.16 11.52
CA LEU A 200 3.87 -8.83 10.33
C LEU A 200 4.96 -9.22 9.33
N ALA A 201 6.08 -8.50 9.34
CA ALA A 201 7.21 -8.80 8.49
C ALA A 201 8.52 -8.41 9.17
N THR A 202 9.60 -9.14 8.87
CA THR A 202 10.95 -8.89 9.36
C THR A 202 11.84 -8.44 8.21
N MET A 203 12.54 -7.33 8.36
CA MET A 203 13.57 -6.85 7.44
C MET A 203 14.80 -7.73 7.60
N LEU A 204 15.33 -8.23 6.48
CA LEU A 204 16.48 -9.13 6.48
C LEU A 204 17.70 -8.52 5.78
N SER A 205 17.49 -7.41 5.06
CA SER A 205 18.57 -6.58 4.54
C SER A 205 19.26 -5.82 5.65
N ASP A 206 20.55 -5.63 5.49
CA ASP A 206 21.34 -4.72 6.32
C ASP A 206 21.78 -3.51 5.47
N VAL A 207 20.97 -2.45 5.46
CA VAL A 207 21.22 -1.21 4.71
C VAL A 207 22.05 -0.24 5.57
N HIS A 208 23.26 0.04 5.12
CA HIS A 208 24.23 0.97 5.75
C HIS A 208 25.22 1.50 4.69
N THR A 209 24.71 2.05 3.58
CA THR A 209 25.55 2.49 2.46
C THR A 209 26.16 3.87 2.65
N VAL A 210 25.68 4.62 3.65
CA VAL A 210 26.20 5.96 3.95
C VAL A 210 27.34 5.88 4.95
N GLU A 211 28.41 6.62 4.70
CA GLU A 211 29.59 6.66 5.56
C GLU A 211 29.22 7.04 7.00
N GLY A 212 29.81 6.32 7.97
CA GLY A 212 29.54 6.54 9.40
C GLY A 212 28.35 5.75 9.94
N THR A 213 27.51 5.14 9.08
CA THR A 213 26.36 4.37 9.57
C THR A 213 26.74 2.96 10.02
N PRO A 214 26.27 2.52 11.21
CA PRO A 214 26.63 1.21 11.75
C PRO A 214 25.95 0.06 11.00
N ALA A 215 26.73 -0.97 10.69
CA ALA A 215 26.26 -2.24 10.13
C ALA A 215 25.47 -3.05 11.16
N ASN A 216 24.69 -4.02 10.67
CA ASN A 216 23.82 -4.94 11.39
C ASN A 216 22.70 -4.28 12.20
N MET A 217 22.16 -3.20 11.67
CA MET A 217 21.16 -2.41 12.39
C MET A 217 19.75 -2.60 11.84
N THR A 218 19.57 -2.63 10.51
CA THR A 218 18.25 -2.84 9.88
C THR A 218 17.85 -4.31 9.78
N ASN A 219 18.81 -5.24 9.72
CA ASN A 219 18.52 -6.66 9.60
C ASN A 219 17.95 -7.25 10.90
N ASN A 220 17.05 -8.21 10.74
CA ASN A 220 16.31 -8.87 11.82
C ASN A 220 15.50 -7.88 12.68
N ARG A 221 14.98 -6.82 12.05
CA ARG A 221 14.10 -5.83 12.67
C ARG A 221 12.70 -5.88 12.05
N PRO A 222 11.66 -5.42 12.76
CA PRO A 222 10.34 -5.29 12.17
C PRO A 222 10.36 -4.41 10.91
N PHE A 223 9.75 -4.92 9.83
CA PHE A 223 9.57 -4.22 8.55
C PHE A 223 8.13 -3.73 8.37
N VAL A 224 7.17 -4.53 8.85
CA VAL A 224 5.77 -4.16 8.92
C VAL A 224 5.27 -4.50 10.32
N VAL A 225 4.72 -3.51 11.02
CA VAL A 225 4.12 -3.69 12.34
C VAL A 225 2.67 -3.23 12.33
N ALA A 226 1.87 -3.81 13.22
CA ALA A 226 0.48 -3.43 13.43
C ALA A 226 0.14 -3.48 14.92
N ALA A 227 -0.75 -2.62 15.38
CA ALA A 227 -1.16 -2.59 16.79
C ALA A 227 -2.65 -2.28 16.92
N GLU A 228 -3.27 -2.83 17.96
CA GLU A 228 -4.59 -2.42 18.44
C GLU A 228 -4.38 -1.44 19.60
N VAL A 229 -4.92 -0.22 19.48
CA VAL A 229 -4.70 0.85 20.46
C VAL A 229 -6.01 1.57 20.76
N GLY A 230 -6.42 1.50 22.02
CA GLY A 230 -7.75 1.95 22.43
C GLY A 230 -8.83 1.16 21.68
N LYS A 231 -9.72 1.84 20.97
CA LYS A 231 -10.74 1.22 20.11
C LYS A 231 -10.28 1.01 18.67
N GLY A 232 -9.13 1.56 18.29
CA GLY A 232 -8.66 1.62 16.90
C GLY A 232 -7.51 0.66 16.63
N ARG A 233 -7.05 0.68 15.38
CA ARG A 233 -5.89 -0.08 14.93
C ARG A 233 -4.98 0.79 14.09
N VAL A 234 -3.69 0.49 14.15
CA VAL A 234 -2.67 1.17 13.37
C VAL A 234 -1.74 0.19 12.69
N ALA A 235 -1.07 0.65 11.63
CA ALA A 235 -0.03 -0.10 10.97
C ALA A 235 1.14 0.81 10.58
N SER A 236 2.34 0.26 10.48
CA SER A 236 3.51 0.97 9.99
C SER A 236 4.29 0.11 9.01
N PHE A 237 4.67 0.70 7.89
CA PHE A 237 5.60 0.14 6.91
C PHE A 237 6.92 0.89 7.02
N VAL A 238 8.02 0.18 7.30
CA VAL A 238 9.35 0.77 7.28
C VAL A 238 9.78 1.09 5.85
N GLY A 239 9.49 0.19 4.91
CA GLY A 239 9.71 0.42 3.48
C GLY A 239 8.52 1.08 2.77
N HIS A 240 8.56 1.06 1.44
CA HIS A 240 7.62 1.73 0.54
C HIS A 240 6.88 0.74 -0.38
N PRO A 241 5.93 -0.05 0.14
CA PRO A 241 5.14 -0.94 -0.70
C PRO A 241 4.34 -0.17 -1.77
N GLU A 242 3.85 1.02 -1.45
CA GLU A 242 3.03 1.88 -2.31
C GLU A 242 3.70 2.30 -3.61
N CYS A 243 5.04 2.31 -3.64
CA CYS A 243 5.82 2.63 -4.82
C CYS A 243 6.62 1.43 -5.38
N THR A 244 6.47 0.25 -4.78
CA THR A 244 7.16 -0.99 -5.19
C THR A 244 6.22 -1.80 -6.09
N PRO A 245 6.50 -1.91 -7.40
CA PRO A 245 5.67 -2.70 -8.30
C PRO A 245 5.49 -4.15 -7.80
N GLY A 246 4.26 -4.66 -7.86
CA GLY A 246 3.90 -5.99 -7.37
C GLY A 246 3.63 -6.08 -5.86
N MET A 247 3.95 -5.04 -5.08
CA MET A 247 3.70 -4.96 -3.63
C MET A 247 2.72 -3.84 -3.24
N ARG A 248 2.31 -2.97 -4.17
CA ARG A 248 1.46 -1.78 -3.90
C ARG A 248 0.15 -2.11 -3.21
N TRP A 249 -0.42 -3.28 -3.49
CA TRP A 249 -1.64 -3.80 -2.88
C TRP A 249 -1.54 -4.05 -1.37
N MET A 250 -0.33 -4.11 -0.79
CA MET A 250 -0.14 -4.27 0.65
C MET A 250 -0.69 -3.06 1.43
N LEU A 251 -0.60 -1.85 0.88
CA LEU A 251 -1.12 -0.64 1.51
C LEU A 251 -2.65 -0.67 1.69
N PRO A 252 -3.48 -0.82 0.63
CA PRO A 252 -4.93 -0.90 0.81
C PRO A 252 -5.35 -2.12 1.63
N ARG A 253 -4.59 -3.23 1.61
CA ARG A 253 -4.82 -4.34 2.54
C ARG A 253 -4.70 -3.91 3.99
N MET A 254 -3.61 -3.23 4.35
CA MET A 254 -3.43 -2.80 5.74
C MET A 254 -4.44 -1.74 6.14
N VAL A 255 -4.90 -0.89 5.22
CA VAL A 255 -6.03 0.01 5.47
C VAL A 255 -7.31 -0.76 5.80
N ARG A 256 -7.63 -1.83 5.05
CA ARG A 256 -8.79 -2.68 5.40
C ARG A 256 -8.64 -3.28 6.79
N TRP A 257 -7.46 -3.83 7.09
CA TRP A 257 -7.19 -4.45 8.37
C TRP A 257 -7.33 -3.47 9.53
N THR A 258 -6.75 -2.27 9.40
CA THR A 258 -6.81 -1.24 10.44
C THR A 258 -8.21 -0.65 10.60
N CYS A 259 -9.00 -0.53 9.52
CA CYS A 259 -10.40 -0.16 9.59
C CYS A 259 -11.35 -1.29 10.01
N ASN A 260 -10.81 -2.46 10.41
CA ASN A 260 -11.57 -3.66 10.75
C ASN A 260 -12.61 -4.06 9.68
N LYS A 261 -12.21 -3.97 8.41
CA LYS A 261 -13.01 -4.38 7.25
C LYS A 261 -12.54 -5.75 6.74
N GLU A 262 -13.43 -6.45 6.06
CA GLU A 262 -13.12 -7.74 5.42
C GLU A 262 -11.87 -7.62 4.54
N LEU A 263 -10.90 -8.53 4.69
CA LEU A 263 -9.77 -8.61 3.77
C LEU A 263 -10.23 -9.25 2.47
N ILE A 264 -9.96 -8.59 1.34
CA ILE A 264 -10.29 -9.10 0.01
C ILE A 264 -9.03 -9.60 -0.71
N ALA A 265 -9.19 -10.55 -1.61
CA ALA A 265 -8.14 -10.93 -2.55
C ALA A 265 -7.97 -9.84 -3.62
N TYR A 266 -6.73 -9.56 -4.01
CA TYR A 266 -6.42 -8.70 -5.15
C TYR A 266 -6.08 -9.55 -6.38
N PRO A 267 -6.39 -9.08 -7.60
CA PRO A 267 -6.09 -9.80 -8.83
C PRO A 267 -4.59 -10.10 -9.04
N GLU A 268 -4.28 -11.18 -9.76
CA GLU A 268 -2.90 -11.59 -10.09
C GLU A 268 -2.11 -10.54 -10.91
N ASN A 269 -2.80 -9.69 -11.68
CA ASN A 269 -2.15 -8.60 -12.42
C ASN A 269 -1.69 -7.44 -11.50
N VAL A 270 -2.09 -7.46 -10.22
CA VAL A 270 -1.66 -6.52 -9.17
C VAL A 270 -0.69 -7.18 -8.20
N VAL A 271 -1.00 -8.41 -7.76
CA VAL A 271 -0.14 -9.17 -6.84
C VAL A 271 0.98 -9.85 -7.63
N ARG A 272 2.07 -9.12 -7.86
CA ARG A 272 3.18 -9.57 -8.73
C ARG A 272 4.53 -9.60 -7.99
N PRO A 273 4.66 -10.39 -6.92
CA PRO A 273 5.85 -10.39 -6.08
C PRO A 273 7.12 -10.91 -6.78
N ASP A 274 7.00 -11.49 -7.98
CA ASP A 274 8.10 -12.00 -8.79
C ASP A 274 8.68 -10.99 -9.79
N ILE A 275 8.20 -9.72 -9.79
CA ILE A 275 8.85 -8.64 -10.53
C ILE A 275 10.31 -8.51 -10.09
N PHE A 276 10.55 -8.62 -8.79
CA PHE A 276 11.89 -8.63 -8.21
C PHE A 276 12.20 -9.97 -7.57
N LYS A 277 13.41 -10.46 -7.80
CA LYS A 277 13.88 -11.77 -7.32
C LYS A 277 15.13 -11.69 -6.46
N ASN A 278 15.79 -10.53 -6.44
CA ASN A 278 17.05 -10.31 -5.75
C ASN A 278 16.99 -8.98 -5.00
N GLU A 279 17.77 -8.93 -3.93
CA GLU A 279 18.05 -7.71 -3.18
C GLU A 279 18.92 -6.78 -4.04
N ILE A 280 18.68 -5.47 -3.93
CA ILE A 280 19.48 -4.45 -4.60
C ILE A 280 19.77 -3.36 -3.58
N ILE A 281 20.97 -3.40 -2.97
CA ILE A 281 21.43 -2.35 -2.07
C ILE A 281 22.03 -1.21 -2.90
N TYR A 282 21.60 0.03 -2.68
CA TYR A 282 22.02 1.18 -3.48
C TYR A 282 23.37 1.72 -3.01
N THR A 283 24.43 0.92 -3.23
CA THR A 283 25.82 1.35 -3.09
C THR A 283 26.18 2.42 -4.12
N ASP A 284 27.35 3.04 -3.98
CA ASP A 284 27.84 4.06 -4.92
C ASP A 284 27.84 3.56 -6.38
N ASP A 285 28.35 2.36 -6.63
CA ASP A 285 28.33 1.74 -7.96
C ASP A 285 26.90 1.60 -8.52
N ILE A 286 25.95 1.21 -7.66
CA ILE A 286 24.55 1.10 -8.06
C ILE A 286 23.94 2.48 -8.31
N ASN A 287 24.27 3.49 -7.51
CA ASN A 287 23.82 4.86 -7.72
C ASN A 287 24.38 5.47 -9.01
N ASP A 288 25.62 5.14 -9.37
CA ASP A 288 26.21 5.50 -10.66
C ASP A 288 25.47 4.86 -11.83
N LEU A 289 25.11 3.57 -11.70
CA LEU A 289 24.26 2.89 -12.69
C LEU A 289 22.87 3.52 -12.78
N GLN A 290 22.23 3.84 -11.65
CA GLN A 290 20.94 4.54 -11.64
C GLN A 290 21.03 5.88 -12.38
N THR A 291 22.11 6.63 -12.17
CA THR A 291 22.40 7.91 -12.84
C THR A 291 22.64 7.72 -14.33
N GLN A 292 23.40 6.69 -14.72
CA GLN A 292 23.62 6.34 -16.11
C GLN A 292 22.29 6.01 -16.81
N TYR A 293 21.49 5.12 -16.24
CA TYR A 293 20.21 4.71 -16.83
C TYR A 293 19.20 5.85 -16.86
N HIS A 294 19.24 6.76 -15.89
CA HIS A 294 18.47 8.00 -15.96
C HIS A 294 18.85 8.85 -17.17
N LYS A 295 20.15 9.08 -17.41
CA LYS A 295 20.63 9.84 -18.57
C LYS A 295 20.21 9.20 -19.89
N GLN A 296 20.28 7.87 -19.98
CA GLN A 296 19.85 7.11 -21.16
C GLN A 296 18.39 7.37 -21.58
N LEU A 297 17.48 7.69 -20.65
CA LEU A 297 16.08 8.04 -20.97
C LEU A 297 15.94 9.28 -21.87
N SER A 298 16.99 10.09 -21.98
CA SER A 298 17.05 11.28 -22.83
C SER A 298 17.94 11.13 -24.06
N GLY A 299 18.62 9.99 -24.21
CA GLY A 299 19.64 9.74 -25.24
C GLY A 299 19.09 9.35 -26.62
N THR A 300 19.90 8.58 -27.34
CA THR A 300 19.54 7.96 -28.61
C THR A 300 18.39 6.97 -28.45
N ARG A 301 17.79 6.56 -29.57
CA ARG A 301 16.73 5.53 -29.57
C ARG A 301 17.17 4.25 -28.85
N ALA A 302 18.39 3.76 -29.09
CA ALA A 302 18.88 2.52 -28.49
C ALA A 302 19.03 2.68 -26.97
N GLU A 303 19.65 3.76 -26.53
CA GLU A 303 19.82 4.08 -25.11
C GLU A 303 18.49 4.23 -24.40
N LYS A 304 17.49 4.88 -25.01
CA LYS A 304 16.15 5.02 -24.41
C LYS A 304 15.47 3.68 -24.18
N LEU A 305 15.57 2.76 -25.15
CA LEU A 305 14.94 1.44 -25.04
C LEU A 305 15.60 0.60 -23.93
N GLU A 306 16.93 0.62 -23.87
CA GLU A 306 17.70 -0.03 -22.81
C GLU A 306 17.43 0.63 -21.45
N GLY A 307 17.51 1.96 -21.37
CA GLY A 307 17.32 2.71 -20.13
C GLY A 307 15.95 2.46 -19.50
N ILE A 308 14.88 2.32 -20.30
CA ILE A 308 13.56 1.95 -19.77
C ILE A 308 13.60 0.58 -19.07
N GLU A 309 14.25 -0.42 -19.68
CA GLU A 309 14.37 -1.76 -19.08
C GLU A 309 15.21 -1.71 -17.81
N LYS A 310 16.36 -1.06 -17.88
CA LYS A 310 17.31 -0.98 -16.76
C LYS A 310 16.77 -0.20 -15.58
N VAL A 311 15.94 0.83 -15.81
CA VAL A 311 15.23 1.54 -14.74
C VAL A 311 14.28 0.61 -13.98
N ILE A 312 13.63 -0.33 -14.65
CA ILE A 312 12.76 -1.32 -14.01
C ILE A 312 13.61 -2.38 -13.30
N GLU A 313 14.59 -2.96 -13.99
CA GLU A 313 15.44 -4.03 -13.46
C GLU A 313 16.22 -3.62 -12.20
N LEU A 314 16.75 -2.39 -12.18
CA LEU A 314 17.49 -1.85 -11.03
C LEU A 314 16.57 -1.17 -9.99
N ALA A 315 15.25 -1.23 -10.22
CA ALA A 315 14.24 -0.61 -9.38
C ALA A 315 14.44 0.91 -9.16
N CYS A 316 15.00 1.66 -10.12
CA CYS A 316 15.45 3.03 -9.89
C CYS A 316 14.33 3.94 -9.34
N TRP A 317 14.53 4.48 -8.13
CA TRP A 317 13.50 5.23 -7.39
C TRP A 317 12.99 6.47 -8.14
N SER A 318 13.92 7.32 -8.59
CA SER A 318 13.59 8.60 -9.21
C SER A 318 13.36 8.49 -10.72
N SER A 319 14.13 7.63 -11.40
CA SER A 319 14.11 7.54 -12.87
C SER A 319 12.77 7.06 -13.42
N LYS A 320 12.05 6.21 -12.69
CA LYS A 320 10.72 5.73 -13.08
C LYS A 320 9.72 6.86 -13.35
N LYS A 321 9.91 8.02 -12.71
CA LYS A 321 9.05 9.22 -12.82
C LYS A 321 9.11 9.89 -14.20
N TRP A 322 10.15 9.63 -14.98
CA TRP A 322 10.36 10.23 -16.31
C TRP A 322 9.73 9.44 -17.46
N ILE A 323 9.39 8.17 -17.23
CA ILE A 323 8.82 7.27 -18.25
C ILE A 323 7.51 7.80 -18.88
N PRO A 324 6.56 8.42 -18.13
CA PRO A 324 5.37 9.01 -18.73
C PRO A 324 5.68 10.05 -19.82
N GLY A 325 6.75 10.83 -19.66
CA GLY A 325 7.19 11.81 -20.67
C GLY A 325 7.56 11.15 -22.00
N MET A 326 8.09 9.93 -21.96
CA MET A 326 8.54 9.17 -23.13
C MET A 326 7.39 8.65 -24.02
N LEU A 327 6.13 8.71 -23.54
CA LEU A 327 4.95 8.50 -24.38
C LEU A 327 4.82 9.55 -25.50
N ARG A 328 5.54 10.67 -25.39
CA ARG A 328 5.60 11.76 -26.36
C ARG A 328 6.87 11.73 -27.22
N ASP A 329 7.66 10.66 -27.14
CA ASP A 329 8.88 10.54 -27.94
C ASP A 329 8.57 10.51 -29.44
N LYS A 330 9.50 11.00 -30.27
CA LYS A 330 9.37 10.98 -31.74
C LYS A 330 9.40 9.55 -32.29
N ASP A 331 10.14 8.64 -31.65
CA ASP A 331 10.27 7.25 -32.07
C ASP A 331 9.12 6.38 -31.55
N ALA A 332 8.48 5.64 -32.47
CA ALA A 332 7.33 4.81 -32.14
C ALA A 332 7.66 3.64 -31.21
N ALA A 333 8.85 3.05 -31.34
CA ALA A 333 9.27 1.94 -30.47
C ALA A 333 9.49 2.42 -29.04
N VAL A 334 10.03 3.62 -28.85
CA VAL A 334 10.18 4.24 -27.53
C VAL A 334 8.82 4.47 -26.88
N ARG A 335 7.83 5.00 -27.62
CA ARG A 335 6.45 5.18 -27.10
C ARG A 335 5.82 3.85 -26.66
N VAL A 336 5.95 2.80 -27.48
CA VAL A 336 5.47 1.45 -27.13
C VAL A 336 6.16 0.94 -25.86
N LYS A 337 7.49 1.04 -25.80
CA LYS A 337 8.27 0.57 -24.65
C LYS A 337 7.93 1.33 -23.37
N ALA A 338 7.74 2.65 -23.45
CA ALA A 338 7.29 3.48 -22.34
C ALA A 338 5.90 3.04 -21.85
N SER A 339 4.94 2.81 -22.74
CA SER A 339 3.60 2.34 -22.34
C SER A 339 3.62 0.97 -21.66
N TRP A 340 4.49 0.06 -22.11
CA TRP A 340 4.70 -1.23 -21.45
C TRP A 340 5.32 -1.05 -20.06
N ALA A 341 6.28 -0.15 -19.93
CA ALA A 341 6.94 0.14 -18.67
C ALA A 341 5.97 0.72 -17.63
N LEU A 342 4.99 1.55 -18.03
CA LEU A 342 3.94 2.01 -17.11
C LEU A 342 3.16 0.85 -16.49
N VAL A 343 2.90 -0.23 -17.25
CA VAL A 343 2.26 -1.45 -16.73
C VAL A 343 3.19 -2.20 -15.77
N GLN A 344 4.48 -2.30 -16.10
CA GLN A 344 5.45 -2.98 -15.23
C GLN A 344 5.64 -2.23 -13.91
N LEU A 345 5.63 -0.90 -13.95
CA LEU A 345 5.80 -0.03 -12.79
C LEU A 345 4.49 0.29 -12.06
N GLU A 346 3.36 -0.19 -12.58
CA GLU A 346 2.02 0.09 -12.06
C GLU A 346 1.67 1.58 -12.00
N ARG A 347 2.19 2.39 -12.93
CA ARG A 347 2.04 3.86 -12.91
C ARG A 347 0.65 4.32 -13.38
N THR A 348 -0.36 4.03 -12.57
CA THR A 348 -1.76 4.37 -12.82
C THR A 348 -2.01 5.87 -12.82
N ASP A 349 -1.16 6.67 -12.16
CA ASP A 349 -1.13 8.13 -12.27
C ASP A 349 -0.89 8.61 -13.71
N ALA A 350 -0.22 7.82 -14.54
CA ALA A 350 0.08 8.14 -15.94
C ALA A 350 -0.97 7.63 -16.94
N ILE A 351 -2.14 7.18 -16.48
CA ILE A 351 -3.27 6.82 -17.35
C ILE A 351 -3.65 7.98 -18.29
N PRO A 352 -3.81 9.24 -17.81
CA PRO A 352 -4.13 10.36 -18.69
C PRO A 352 -3.07 10.61 -19.78
N ASP A 353 -1.78 10.45 -19.45
CA ASP A 353 -0.70 10.56 -20.44
C ASP A 353 -0.82 9.47 -21.53
N LEU A 354 -1.13 8.24 -21.13
CA LEU A 354 -1.27 7.12 -22.07
C LEU A 354 -2.55 7.22 -22.91
N GLU A 355 -3.64 7.75 -22.36
CA GLU A 355 -4.84 8.09 -23.12
C GLU A 355 -4.55 9.13 -24.20
N ALA A 356 -3.86 10.22 -23.84
CA ALA A 356 -3.46 11.24 -24.80
C ALA A 356 -2.55 10.67 -25.90
N ALA A 357 -1.62 9.77 -25.55
CA ALA A 357 -0.77 9.08 -26.51
C ALA A 357 -1.59 8.19 -27.48
N VAL A 358 -2.56 7.42 -26.97
CA VAL A 358 -3.48 6.63 -27.80
C VAL A 358 -4.30 7.51 -28.75
N MET A 359 -4.80 8.65 -28.27
CA MET A 359 -5.61 9.57 -29.07
C MET A 359 -4.80 10.15 -30.23
N THR A 360 -3.58 10.60 -29.95
CA THR A 360 -2.72 11.32 -30.90
C THR A 360 -1.89 10.41 -31.81
N GLU A 361 -1.73 9.12 -31.49
CA GLU A 361 -0.97 8.19 -32.32
C GLU A 361 -1.63 7.96 -33.70
N LYS A 362 -0.82 8.11 -34.75
CA LYS A 362 -1.20 7.94 -36.16
C LYS A 362 -0.84 6.55 -36.68
N ASP A 363 0.24 5.95 -36.19
CA ASP A 363 0.62 4.60 -36.59
C ASP A 363 -0.34 3.56 -36.00
N LYS A 364 -1.00 2.78 -36.87
CA LYS A 364 -2.05 1.84 -36.46
C LYS A 364 -1.52 0.72 -35.55
N LYS A 365 -0.29 0.26 -35.79
CA LYS A 365 0.32 -0.84 -35.03
C LYS A 365 0.69 -0.36 -33.63
N THR A 366 1.39 0.76 -33.53
CA THR A 366 1.71 1.41 -32.25
C THR A 366 0.45 1.74 -31.47
N LYS A 367 -0.57 2.34 -32.11
CA LYS A 367 -1.84 2.65 -31.44
C LYS A 367 -2.51 1.42 -30.84
N THR A 368 -2.38 0.26 -31.47
CA THR A 368 -2.91 -1.02 -30.96
C THR A 368 -2.17 -1.46 -29.70
N GLU A 369 -0.84 -1.41 -29.69
CA GLU A 369 -0.04 -1.72 -28.50
C GLU A 369 -0.29 -0.73 -27.35
N LEU A 370 -0.37 0.57 -27.65
CA LEU A 370 -0.70 1.58 -26.63
C LEU A 370 -2.07 1.32 -26.00
N LYS A 371 -3.09 0.97 -26.81
CA LYS A 371 -4.43 0.61 -26.30
C LYS A 371 -4.41 -0.64 -25.42
N LYS A 372 -3.63 -1.65 -25.81
CA LYS A 372 -3.44 -2.88 -25.02
C LYS A 372 -2.83 -2.56 -23.65
N ASN A 373 -1.77 -1.77 -23.62
CA ASN A 373 -1.12 -1.38 -22.37
C ASN A 373 -1.99 -0.45 -21.52
N LEU A 374 -2.75 0.45 -22.15
CA LEU A 374 -3.73 1.30 -21.46
C LEU A 374 -4.79 0.46 -20.75
N LYS A 375 -5.33 -0.55 -21.44
CA LYS A 375 -6.29 -1.48 -20.86
C LYS A 375 -5.69 -2.21 -19.66
N ALA A 376 -4.48 -2.77 -19.81
CA ALA A 376 -3.80 -3.48 -18.73
C ALA A 376 -3.50 -2.57 -17.51
N LEU A 377 -3.13 -1.31 -17.75
CA LEU A 377 -2.88 -0.34 -16.69
C LEU A 377 -4.17 0.04 -15.94
N LYS A 378 -5.28 0.23 -16.66
CA LYS A 378 -6.60 0.47 -16.06
C LYS A 378 -7.11 -0.71 -15.24
N GLU A 379 -6.76 -1.94 -15.63
CA GLU A 379 -7.12 -3.17 -14.91
C GLU A 379 -6.42 -3.34 -13.56
N ILE A 380 -5.44 -2.48 -13.22
CA ILE A 380 -4.82 -2.43 -11.88
C ILE A 380 -5.73 -1.69 -10.89
N LEU A 381 -6.51 -0.71 -11.35
CA LEU A 381 -7.42 0.04 -10.50
C LEU A 381 -8.62 -0.83 -10.11
N GLY A 382 -9.01 -0.79 -8.85
CA GLY A 382 -10.15 -1.57 -8.35
C GLY A 382 -11.49 -1.04 -8.88
N SER A 383 -11.59 0.28 -9.04
CA SER A 383 -12.77 0.91 -9.63
C SER A 383 -12.61 1.03 -11.15
N LYS A 384 -13.62 0.56 -11.89
CA LYS A 384 -13.75 0.83 -13.32
C LYS A 384 -14.38 2.21 -13.46
N ASN A 385 -13.56 3.25 -13.49
CA ASN A 385 -14.01 4.59 -13.91
C ASN A 385 -14.19 4.65 -15.43
#